data_AF-A0A060CLS3-F1
#
_entry.id   AF-A0A060CLS3-F1
#
_cell.length_a   1.000
_cell.length_b   1.000
_cell.length_c   1.000
_cell.angle_alpha   90.00
_cell.angle_beta   90.00
_cell.angle_gamma   90.00
#
_symmetry.space_group_name_H-M   'P 1'
#
loop_
_entity.id
_entity.type
_entity.pdbx_description
1 polymer ?
#
loop_
_entity_poly.entity_id
_entity_poly.type
_entity_poly.pdbx_seq_one_letter_code
_entity_poly.pdbx_strand_id
1 'polypeptide(L)'
;MEVTFDISSLEKAERFNHTWTDPQKLCGRKDAEVRGGVGPFGLLVLASAKMEEKTAVFFRVFKAQNKHVVLMCHDPKRSSLVPRVYEPTFAGFVDIDIANTKRISLRSLIDNSVVESFG
;
A
#
# COMPACT_ATOMS: atom_id res chain seq x y z
N MET A 1 -9.68 10.81 -7.09
CA MET A 1 -8.38 11.24 -7.66
C MET A 1 -7.67 10.05 -8.30
N GLU A 2 -6.76 10.30 -9.23
CA GLU A 2 -5.93 9.29 -9.88
C GLU A 2 -4.48 9.79 -9.95
N VAL A 3 -3.53 8.91 -9.62
CA VAL A 3 -2.10 9.22 -9.57
C VAL A 3 -1.32 8.04 -10.14
N THR A 4 -0.31 8.32 -10.97
CA THR A 4 0.63 7.32 -11.47
C THR A 4 1.99 7.54 -10.85
N PHE A 5 2.58 6.48 -10.30
CA PHE A 5 3.91 6.48 -9.69
C PHE A 5 4.93 5.90 -10.67
N ASP A 6 5.95 6.69 -11.02
CA ASP A 6 7.14 6.20 -11.71
C ASP A 6 8.14 5.65 -10.69
N ILE A 7 8.54 4.38 -10.86
CA ILE A 7 9.49 3.69 -9.99
C ILE A 7 10.88 3.71 -10.64
N SER A 8 11.77 4.52 -10.09
CA SER A 8 13.13 4.71 -10.63
C SER A 8 13.97 3.43 -10.63
N SER A 9 13.87 2.59 -9.61
CA SER A 9 14.61 1.32 -9.52
C SER A 9 13.87 0.29 -8.68
N LEU A 10 14.00 -0.99 -9.07
CA LEU A 10 13.50 -2.14 -8.32
C LEU A 10 14.62 -2.91 -7.61
N GLU A 11 15.87 -2.46 -7.70
CA GLU A 11 17.02 -3.18 -7.14
C GLU A 11 16.91 -3.37 -5.63
N LYS A 12 16.32 -2.40 -4.94
CA LYS A 12 16.12 -2.42 -3.49
C LYS A 12 14.90 -3.23 -3.06
N ALA A 13 14.10 -3.79 -3.99
CA ALA A 13 12.90 -4.54 -3.63
C ALA A 13 13.25 -5.73 -2.71
N GLU A 14 12.52 -5.83 -1.60
CA GLU A 14 12.77 -6.85 -0.58
C GLU A 14 12.41 -8.25 -1.11
N ARG A 15 13.08 -9.30 -0.65
CA ARG A 15 12.77 -10.66 -1.07
C ARG A 15 11.36 -11.06 -0.61
N PHE A 16 10.56 -11.57 -1.54
CA PHE A 16 9.25 -12.14 -1.24
C PHE A 16 9.40 -13.50 -0.57
N ASN A 17 8.73 -13.72 0.56
CA ASN A 17 8.63 -15.02 1.19
C ASN A 17 7.40 -15.76 0.65
N HIS A 18 7.60 -16.95 0.08
CA HIS A 18 6.52 -17.76 -0.50
C HIS A 18 5.43 -18.18 0.50
N THR A 19 5.69 -18.09 1.81
CA THR A 19 4.68 -18.32 2.86
C THR A 19 3.72 -17.14 3.03
N TRP A 20 3.97 -15.98 2.43
CA TRP A 20 3.09 -14.82 2.48
C TRP A 20 1.95 -14.95 1.45
N THR A 21 1.04 -15.89 1.70
CA THR A 21 -0.13 -16.14 0.84
C THR A 21 -1.32 -15.24 1.18
N ASP A 22 -1.37 -14.69 2.40
CA ASP A 22 -2.42 -13.81 2.89
C ASP A 22 -1.95 -12.34 2.78
N PRO A 23 -2.44 -11.56 1.79
CA PRO A 23 -2.00 -10.19 1.58
C PRO A 23 -2.41 -9.28 2.75
N GLN A 24 -3.55 -9.55 3.39
CA GLN A 24 -4.06 -8.76 4.51
C GLN A 24 -3.16 -8.89 5.73
N LYS A 25 -2.77 -10.13 6.10
CA LYS A 25 -1.79 -10.36 7.17
C LYS A 25 -0.43 -9.77 6.84
N LEU A 26 0.00 -9.85 5.58
CA LEU A 26 1.25 -9.24 5.14
C LEU A 26 1.21 -7.73 5.32
N CYS A 27 0.13 -7.08 4.89
CA CYS A 27 -0.08 -5.65 5.06
C CYS A 27 -0.07 -5.24 6.54
N GLY A 28 -0.75 -6.00 7.40
CA GLY A 28 -0.75 -5.75 8.84
C GLY A 28 0.64 -5.84 9.49
N ARG A 29 1.56 -6.65 8.94
CA ARG A 29 2.97 -6.80 9.38
C ARG A 29 3.93 -5.78 8.74
N LYS A 30 3.60 -5.31 7.53
CA LYS A 30 4.41 -4.41 6.69
C LYS A 30 3.62 -3.13 6.39
N ASP A 31 3.05 -2.56 7.45
CA ASP A 31 2.11 -1.43 7.42
C ASP A 31 2.77 -0.12 6.95
N ALA A 32 2.02 0.98 6.94
CA ALA A 32 2.47 2.25 6.39
C ALA A 32 3.68 2.87 7.13
N GLU A 33 3.94 2.48 8.38
CA GLU A 33 5.04 3.01 9.20
C GLU A 33 6.30 2.13 9.09
N VAL A 34 6.16 0.87 8.68
CA VAL A 34 7.31 -0.04 8.44
C VAL A 34 7.99 0.29 7.13
N ARG A 35 9.19 0.86 7.17
CA ARG A 35 9.97 1.14 5.95
C ARG A 35 10.35 -0.14 5.19
N GLY A 36 10.34 -0.06 3.87
CA GLY A 36 10.77 -1.12 2.98
C GLY A 36 11.84 -0.69 2.00
N GLY A 37 12.16 -1.62 1.10
CA GLY A 37 13.10 -1.36 0.02
C GLY A 37 12.50 -0.58 -1.15
N VAL A 38 11.33 -1.01 -1.62
CA VAL A 38 10.50 -0.29 -2.61
C VAL A 38 9.08 -0.20 -2.03
N GLY A 39 8.82 0.93 -1.38
CA GLY A 39 7.60 1.19 -0.63
C GLY A 39 7.79 1.13 0.90
N PRO A 40 6.79 1.57 1.67
CA PRO A 40 5.47 1.99 1.21
C PRO A 40 5.52 3.32 0.43
N PHE A 41 4.84 3.38 -0.73
CA PHE A 41 4.61 4.62 -1.48
C PHE A 41 3.16 4.65 -1.98
N GLY A 42 2.53 5.82 -1.96
CA GLY A 42 1.11 5.93 -2.26
C GLY A 42 0.52 7.25 -1.76
N LEU A 43 -0.70 7.18 -1.23
CA LEU A 43 -1.50 8.32 -0.82
C LEU A 43 -1.81 8.24 0.67
N LEU A 44 -1.77 9.40 1.32
CA LEU A 44 -2.36 9.60 2.64
C LEU A 44 -3.65 10.38 2.42
N VAL A 45 -4.78 9.76 2.74
CA VAL A 45 -6.11 10.30 2.50
C VAL A 45 -6.83 10.50 3.83
N LEU A 46 -7.84 11.39 3.83
CA LEU A 46 -8.55 11.78 5.05
C LEU A 46 -7.58 12.17 6.18
N ALA A 47 -6.49 12.86 5.82
CA ALA A 47 -5.41 13.16 6.73
C ALA A 47 -5.62 14.53 7.41
N SER A 48 -5.37 14.59 8.71
CA SER A 48 -5.34 15.86 9.44
C SER A 48 -4.07 16.65 9.10
N ALA A 49 -4.10 17.97 9.27
CA ALA A 49 -2.97 18.85 8.92
C ALA A 49 -1.67 18.48 9.66
N LYS A 50 -1.78 17.90 10.87
CA LYS A 50 -0.65 17.43 11.68
C LYS A 50 -0.27 15.97 11.44
N MET A 51 -0.96 15.28 10.52
CA MET A 51 -0.77 13.86 10.23
C MET A 51 -0.99 12.95 11.46
N GLU A 52 -1.80 13.42 12.41
CA GLU A 52 -2.21 12.67 13.60
C GLU A 52 -3.19 11.56 13.20
N GLU A 53 -4.19 11.94 12.39
CA GLU A 53 -5.15 11.05 11.72
C GLU A 53 -4.81 11.00 10.23
N LYS A 54 -4.82 9.80 9.65
CA LYS A 54 -4.58 9.51 8.23
C LYS A 54 -4.93 8.06 7.90
N THR A 55 -5.50 7.85 6.72
CA THR A 55 -5.60 6.52 6.11
C THR A 55 -4.56 6.39 5.01
N ALA A 56 -3.73 5.35 5.06
CA ALA A 56 -2.67 5.13 4.08
C ALA A 56 -3.11 4.11 3.02
N VAL A 57 -3.09 4.52 1.75
CA VAL A 57 -3.31 3.64 0.60
C VAL A 57 -2.01 3.58 -0.18
N PHE A 58 -1.33 2.43 -0.17
CA PHE A 58 0.04 2.35 -0.67
C PHE A 58 0.36 1.04 -1.37
N PHE A 59 1.43 1.05 -2.15
CA PHE A 59 2.04 -0.14 -2.71
C PHE A 59 3.36 -0.48 -2.04
N ARG A 60 3.69 -1.76 -2.08
CA ARG A 60 5.02 -2.30 -1.78
C ARG A 60 5.40 -3.31 -2.85
N VAL A 61 6.63 -3.24 -3.33
CA VAL A 61 7.15 -4.16 -4.34
C VAL A 61 8.18 -5.10 -3.72
N PHE A 62 8.00 -6.40 -3.98
CA PHE A 62 8.91 -7.45 -3.57
C PHE A 62 9.54 -8.15 -4.77
N LYS A 63 10.73 -8.71 -4.57
CA LYS A 63 11.42 -9.58 -5.52
C LYS A 63 11.10 -11.05 -5.23
N ALA A 64 10.41 -11.72 -6.13
CA ALA A 64 10.27 -13.17 -6.14
C ALA A 64 11.32 -13.78 -7.10
N GLN A 65 11.32 -15.11 -7.28
CA GLN A 65 12.36 -15.83 -8.04
C GLN A 65 12.61 -15.22 -9.43
N ASN A 66 11.57 -15.17 -10.28
CA ASN A 66 11.69 -14.69 -11.67
C ASN A 66 10.73 -13.53 -11.98
N LYS A 67 10.12 -12.92 -10.96
CA LYS A 67 9.16 -11.81 -11.12
C LYS A 67 9.12 -10.92 -9.89
N HIS A 68 8.39 -9.82 -10.00
CA HIS A 68 8.06 -8.98 -8.86
C HIS A 68 6.66 -9.30 -8.35
N VAL A 69 6.43 -9.07 -7.06
CA VAL A 69 5.10 -9.14 -6.45
C VAL A 69 4.77 -7.76 -5.93
N VAL A 70 3.63 -7.22 -6.36
CA VAL A 70 3.13 -5.93 -5.91
C VAL A 70 2.00 -6.18 -4.91
N LEU A 71 2.17 -5.65 -3.70
CA LEU A 71 1.14 -5.62 -2.67
C LEU A 71 0.52 -4.23 -2.65
N MET A 72 -0.80 -4.14 -2.76
CA MET A 72 -1.57 -2.94 -2.47
C MET A 72 -2.17 -3.06 -1.08
N CYS A 73 -2.00 -2.03 -0.28
CA CYS A 73 -2.41 -1.93 1.11
C CYS A 73 -3.37 -0.77 1.30
N HIS A 74 -4.41 -1.02 2.08
CA HIS A 74 -5.27 -0.03 2.70
C HIS A 74 -5.07 -0.15 4.22
N ASP A 75 -4.42 0.84 4.82
CA ASP A 75 -4.03 0.85 6.23
C ASP A 75 -4.70 2.01 6.98
N PRO A 76 -5.81 1.72 7.69
CA PRO A 76 -6.54 2.70 8.47
C PRO A 76 -6.13 2.70 9.94
N LYS A 77 -5.01 2.05 10.37
CA LYS A 77 -4.62 1.95 11.80
C LYS A 77 -4.44 3.31 12.51
N ARG A 78 -4.35 4.40 11.75
CA ARG A 78 -4.27 5.78 12.24
C ARG A 78 -5.39 6.65 11.67
N SER A 79 -6.49 6.06 11.22
CA SER A 79 -7.55 6.79 10.54
C SER A 79 -8.37 7.66 11.49
N SER A 80 -8.45 7.27 12.77
CA SER A 80 -9.13 8.07 13.78
C SER A 80 -8.44 8.03 15.15
N LEU A 81 -8.55 9.14 15.90
CA LEU A 81 -8.23 9.20 17.33
C LEU A 81 -9.39 8.69 18.21
N VAL A 82 -10.57 8.45 17.63
CA VAL A 82 -11.72 7.90 18.35
C VAL A 82 -11.38 6.49 18.82
N PRO A 83 -11.50 6.18 20.13
CA PRO A 83 -11.17 4.86 20.64
C PRO A 83 -12.16 3.80 20.13
N ARG A 84 -11.67 2.58 19.93
CA ARG A 84 -12.46 1.39 19.56
C ARG A 84 -13.12 1.46 18.17
N VAL A 85 -12.59 2.28 17.26
CA VAL A 85 -12.93 2.19 15.83
C VAL A 85 -12.37 0.88 15.27
N TYR A 86 -13.12 0.25 14.37
CA TYR A 86 -12.66 -0.94 13.65
C TYR A 86 -11.73 -0.52 12.50
N GLU A 87 -10.42 -0.71 12.69
CA GLU A 87 -9.39 -0.26 11.75
C GLU A 87 -8.48 -1.40 11.26
N PRO A 88 -9.02 -2.51 10.73
CA PRO A 88 -8.17 -3.54 10.15
C PRO A 88 -7.47 -3.02 8.89
N THR A 89 -6.28 -3.52 8.61
CA THR A 89 -5.70 -3.35 7.28
C THR A 89 -6.44 -4.23 6.29
N PHE A 90 -6.61 -3.77 5.05
CA PHE A 90 -7.05 -4.57 3.90
C PHE A 90 -5.97 -4.54 2.82
N ALA A 91 -5.88 -5.58 2.00
CA ALA A 91 -4.86 -5.64 0.97
C ALA A 91 -5.17 -6.67 -0.12
N GLY A 92 -4.54 -6.48 -1.27
CA GLY A 92 -4.55 -7.43 -2.39
C GLY A 92 -3.20 -7.44 -3.10
N PHE A 93 -2.88 -8.56 -3.76
CA PHE A 93 -1.78 -8.59 -4.72
C PHE A 93 -2.28 -8.04 -6.06
N VAL A 94 -1.48 -7.17 -6.67
CA VAL A 94 -1.78 -6.54 -7.96
C VAL A 94 -1.02 -7.26 -9.05
N ASP A 95 -1.73 -7.72 -10.07
CA ASP A 95 -1.14 -8.41 -11.23
C ASP A 95 -0.70 -7.37 -12.27
N ILE A 96 0.51 -6.84 -12.08
CA ILE A 96 1.12 -5.86 -12.98
C ILE A 96 2.57 -6.25 -13.28
N ASP A 97 2.95 -6.12 -14.55
CA ASP A 97 4.34 -6.28 -14.98
C ASP A 97 5.16 -5.03 -14.67
N ILE A 98 5.47 -4.86 -13.38
CA ILE A 98 6.24 -3.71 -12.90
C ILE A 98 7.71 -3.76 -13.35
N ALA A 99 8.21 -4.93 -13.78
CA ALA A 99 9.58 -5.05 -14.27
C ALA A 99 9.77 -4.26 -15.57
N ASN A 100 8.78 -4.33 -16.47
CA ASN A 100 8.80 -3.66 -17.76
C ASN A 100 8.21 -2.25 -17.71
N THR A 101 7.07 -2.06 -17.05
CA THR A 101 6.35 -0.77 -17.06
C THR A 101 6.99 0.29 -16.16
N LYS A 102 7.61 -0.13 -15.05
CA LYS A 102 8.12 0.76 -13.98
C LYS A 102 7.09 1.78 -13.48
N ARG A 103 5.79 1.52 -13.70
CA ARG A 103 4.69 2.42 -13.38
C ARG A 103 3.59 1.66 -12.67
N ILE A 104 2.97 2.30 -11.68
CA ILE A 104 1.77 1.80 -11.01
C ILE A 104 0.80 2.97 -10.87
N SER A 105 -0.45 2.77 -11.29
CA SER A 105 -1.52 3.76 -11.10
C SER A 105 -2.34 3.42 -9.86
N LEU A 106 -2.80 4.44 -9.16
CA LEU A 106 -3.73 4.35 -8.05
C LEU A 106 -4.85 5.35 -8.27
N ARG A 107 -6.08 4.84 -8.31
CA ARG A 107 -7.28 5.66 -8.24
C ARG A 107 -7.92 5.48 -6.87
N SER A 108 -8.21 6.58 -6.19
CA SER A 108 -8.97 6.59 -4.94
C SER A 108 -10.17 7.51 -5.03
N LEU A 109 -11.36 6.97 -4.79
CA LEU A 109 -12.59 7.73 -4.54
C LEU A 109 -12.66 7.99 -3.04
N ILE A 110 -12.82 9.25 -2.64
CA ILE A 110 -12.83 9.67 -1.25
C ILE A 110 -14.13 10.42 -1.05
N ASP A 111 -14.99 9.88 -0.19
CA ASP A 111 -16.27 10.49 0.16
C ASP A 111 -16.45 10.40 1.67
N ASN A 112 -16.04 11.47 2.36
CA ASN A 112 -16.15 11.62 3.81
C ASN A 112 -15.56 10.42 4.59
N SER A 113 -16.39 9.44 4.97
CA SER A 113 -15.99 8.27 5.74
C SER A 113 -15.64 7.03 4.89
N VAL A 114 -15.68 7.14 3.56
CA VAL A 114 -15.43 6.01 2.65
C VAL A 114 -14.27 6.33 1.71
N VAL A 115 -13.40 5.34 1.52
CA VAL A 115 -12.31 5.39 0.56
C VAL A 115 -12.30 4.10 -0.26
N GLU A 116 -12.61 4.20 -1.54
CA GLU A 116 -12.52 3.08 -2.49
C GLU A 116 -11.25 3.23 -3.33
N SER A 117 -10.40 2.20 -3.36
CA SER A 117 -9.09 2.27 -4.00
C SER A 117 -8.91 1.18 -5.05
N PHE A 118 -8.40 1.57 -6.21
CA PHE A 118 -8.23 0.72 -7.40
C PHE A 118 -6.78 0.85 -7.89
N GLY A 119 -6.11 -0.28 -8.10
CA GLY A 119 -4.72 -0.37 -8.52
C GLY A 119 -4.45 -1.52 -9.47
#